data_AF-A0A4Q4BR25-F1
#
_entry.id   AF-A0A4Q4BR25-F1
#
_cell.length_a   1.000
_cell.length_b   1.000
_cell.length_c   1.000
_cell.angle_alpha   90.00
_cell.angle_beta   90.00
_cell.angle_gamma   90.00
#
_symmetry.space_group_name_H-M   'P 1'
#
loop_
_entity.id
_entity.type
_entity.pdbx_description
1 polymer ?
#
loop_
_entity_poly.entity_id
_entity_poly.type
_entity_poly.pdbx_seq_one_letter_code
_entity_poly.pdbx_strand_id
1 'polypeptide(L)'
;MTENQLGSVSRRGLLGVFAATALVAAPTYTNAFGLLKGAGDIRRIRMYSGRTGESMDTIYWVEGEYIPEVIKEINHFMRDWRSDDVVKMDPRNFDIMAAAHRLMDVNEPYMLLSGYRSPKTNAMLRSHSKGVAKNSL
;
A
#
# COMPACT_ATOMS: atom_id res chain seq x y z
N MET A 1 -23.25 31.28 54.83
CA MET A 1 -23.27 31.67 53.41
C MET A 1 -21.83 31.63 52.91
N THR A 2 -21.45 30.58 52.18
CA THR A 2 -20.14 30.49 51.53
C THR A 2 -20.40 30.04 50.09
N GLU A 3 -20.35 30.99 49.16
CA GLU A 3 -20.47 30.73 47.73
C GLU A 3 -19.19 30.08 47.21
N ASN A 4 -19.36 28.98 46.48
CA ASN A 4 -18.30 28.22 45.84
C ASN A 4 -18.24 28.65 44.36
N GLN A 5 -17.33 29.56 44.02
CA GLN A 5 -17.13 30.02 42.65
C GLN A 5 -16.13 29.10 41.93
N LEU A 6 -16.63 28.04 41.30
CA LEU A 6 -15.85 27.21 40.37
C LEU A 6 -15.70 27.98 39.05
N GLY A 7 -14.49 28.52 38.81
CA GLY A 7 -14.16 29.24 37.58
C GLY A 7 -14.42 28.39 36.33
N SER A 8 -15.35 28.84 35.48
CA SER A 8 -15.71 28.12 34.26
C SER A 8 -14.60 28.24 33.21
N VAL A 9 -14.04 27.10 32.79
CA VAL A 9 -13.13 27.04 31.64
C VAL A 9 -13.91 27.38 30.37
N SER A 10 -13.49 28.42 29.64
CA SER A 10 -14.15 28.80 28.39
C SER A 10 -13.86 27.77 27.28
N ARG A 11 -14.83 27.53 26.38
CA ARG A 11 -14.67 26.62 25.23
C ARG A 11 -13.45 26.96 24.36
N ARG A 12 -13.10 28.25 24.27
CA ARG A 12 -11.90 28.73 23.56
C ARG A 12 -10.60 28.43 24.32
N GLY A 13 -10.62 28.50 25.65
CA GLY A 13 -9.48 28.08 26.47
C GLY A 13 -9.21 26.58 26.33
N LEU A 14 -10.27 25.77 26.28
CA LEU A 14 -10.18 24.33 26.09
C LEU A 14 -9.63 23.95 24.70
N LEU A 15 -10.08 24.63 23.63
CA LEU A 15 -9.52 24.46 22.27
C LEU A 15 -8.08 24.95 22.16
N GLY A 16 -7.73 26.06 22.83
CA GLY A 16 -6.36 26.58 22.83
C GLY A 16 -5.36 25.65 23.52
N VAL A 17 -5.75 25.05 24.66
CA VAL A 17 -4.94 24.06 25.36
C VAL A 17 -4.78 22.78 24.51
N PHE A 18 -5.84 22.32 23.84
CA PHE A 18 -5.78 21.13 22.98
C PHE A 18 -4.82 21.31 21.79
N ALA A 19 -4.84 22.49 21.14
CA ALA A 19 -3.92 22.83 20.06
C ALA A 19 -2.45 22.88 20.51
N ALA A 20 -2.19 23.40 21.72
CA ALA A 20 -0.85 23.45 22.29
C ALA A 20 -0.31 22.05 22.65
N THR A 21 -1.16 21.15 23.18
CA THR A 21 -0.74 19.77 23.49
C THR A 21 -0.53 18.90 22.25
N ALA A 22 -1.26 19.13 21.15
CA ALA A 22 -1.07 18.38 19.91
C ALA A 22 0.30 18.64 19.27
N LEU A 23 0.86 19.85 19.42
CA LEU A 23 2.19 20.20 18.90
C LEU A 23 3.33 19.59 19.73
N VAL A 24 3.11 19.31 21.02
CA VAL A 24 4.14 18.73 21.91
C VAL A 24 4.09 17.20 21.92
N ALA A 25 2.92 16.61 21.68
CA ALA A 25 2.74 15.15 21.64
C ALA A 25 2.96 14.53 20.24
N ALA A 26 3.08 15.34 19.19
CA ALA A 26 3.49 14.84 17.89
C ALA A 26 5.00 14.53 17.94
N PRO A 27 5.43 13.26 17.84
CA PRO A 27 6.84 12.97 17.57
C PRO A 27 7.16 13.64 16.24
N THR A 28 7.92 14.73 16.29
CA THR A 28 8.51 15.32 15.09
C THR A 28 9.57 14.35 14.59
N TYR A 29 9.16 13.38 13.78
CA TYR A 29 10.04 12.50 13.00
C TYR A 29 10.84 13.26 11.93
N THR A 30 11.16 14.54 12.16
CA THR A 30 11.76 15.44 11.17
C THR A 30 13.23 15.12 10.92
N ASN A 31 13.92 14.42 11.83
CA ASN A 31 15.37 14.21 11.73
C ASN A 31 15.84 12.76 11.49
N ALA A 32 14.92 11.80 11.29
CA ALA A 32 15.32 10.42 10.96
C ALA A 32 15.76 10.25 9.48
N PHE A 33 15.37 11.16 8.58
CA PHE A 33 15.74 11.10 7.17
C PHE A 33 17.21 11.49 6.88
N GLY A 34 17.90 12.14 7.82
CA GLY A 34 19.26 12.66 7.62
C GLY A 34 20.40 11.67 7.87
N LEU A 35 20.18 10.63 8.69
CA LEU A 35 21.23 9.66 9.07
C LEU A 35 21.39 8.50 8.07
N LEU A 36 20.45 8.36 7.12
CA LEU A 36 20.43 7.28 6.12
C LEU A 36 20.96 7.73 4.75
N LYS A 37 21.68 8.86 4.68
CA LYS A 37 22.26 9.36 3.43
C LYS A 37 23.39 8.41 2.98
N GLY A 38 23.02 7.42 2.16
CA GLY A 38 23.90 6.33 1.69
C GLY A 38 23.40 4.92 1.99
N ALA A 39 22.30 4.74 2.74
CA ALA A 39 21.68 3.42 2.92
C ALA A 39 20.78 3.00 1.74
N GLY A 40 20.45 3.95 0.84
CA GLY A 40 19.51 3.80 -0.26
C GLY A 40 18.08 3.57 0.22
N ASP A 41 17.10 4.31 -0.32
CA ASP A 41 15.72 3.83 -0.22
C ASP A 41 15.58 2.72 -1.28
N ILE A 42 15.08 1.56 -0.87
CA ILE A 42 14.83 0.42 -1.74
C ILE A 42 13.39 -0.02 -1.52
N ARG A 43 12.68 -0.40 -2.57
CA ARG A 43 11.34 -0.99 -2.44
C ARG A 43 11.35 -2.38 -3.05
N ARG A 44 10.84 -3.32 -2.26
CA ARG A 44 10.83 -4.75 -2.54
C ARG A 44 9.40 -5.24 -2.49
N ILE A 45 9.07 -6.16 -3.39
CA ILE A 45 7.79 -6.85 -3.37
C ILE A 45 8.03 -8.36 -3.36
N ARG A 46 7.25 -9.06 -2.53
CA ARG A 46 7.29 -10.52 -2.39
C ARG A 46 5.89 -11.07 -2.58
N MET A 47 5.75 -12.00 -3.51
CA MET A 47 4.46 -12.56 -3.88
C MET A 47 4.58 -14.05 -4.22
N TYR A 48 3.49 -14.79 -4.00
CA TYR A 48 3.33 -16.18 -4.41
C TYR A 48 1.97 -16.36 -5.09
N SER A 49 1.96 -17.00 -6.25
CA SER A 49 0.73 -17.32 -6.99
C SER A 49 0.36 -18.79 -6.76
N GLY A 50 -0.71 -19.03 -6.00
CA GLY A 50 -1.25 -20.39 -5.85
C GLY A 50 -1.87 -20.97 -7.12
N ARG A 51 -2.09 -20.16 -8.16
CA ARG A 51 -2.66 -20.60 -9.46
C ARG A 51 -1.61 -21.12 -10.42
N THR A 52 -0.46 -20.45 -10.48
CA THR A 52 0.64 -20.78 -11.40
C THR A 52 1.78 -21.52 -10.70
N GLY A 53 1.82 -21.49 -9.36
CA GLY A 53 2.95 -22.00 -8.57
C GLY A 53 4.16 -21.07 -8.57
N GLU A 54 4.10 -19.93 -9.26
CA GLU A 54 5.18 -18.97 -9.38
C GLU A 54 5.39 -18.22 -8.06
N SER A 55 6.65 -17.95 -7.72
CA SER A 55 7.04 -17.08 -6.61
C SER A 55 7.91 -15.94 -7.14
N MET A 56 7.77 -14.77 -6.53
CA MET A 56 8.52 -13.57 -6.87
C MET A 56 9.06 -12.92 -5.60
N ASP A 57 10.32 -12.53 -5.67
CA ASP A 57 10.97 -11.77 -4.62
C ASP A 57 11.98 -10.81 -5.27
N THR A 58 11.60 -9.54 -5.40
CA THR A 58 12.35 -8.60 -6.24
C THR A 58 12.33 -7.17 -5.71
N ILE A 59 13.41 -6.44 -5.98
CA ILE A 59 13.55 -5.01 -5.73
C ILE A 59 13.21 -4.30 -7.03
N TYR A 60 12.16 -3.47 -7.02
CA TYR A 60 11.64 -2.84 -8.23
C TYR A 60 11.92 -1.33 -8.30
N TRP A 61 12.46 -0.77 -7.22
CA TRP A 61 12.76 0.66 -7.10
C TRP A 61 13.96 0.86 -6.18
N VAL A 62 14.87 1.74 -6.58
CA VAL A 62 16.11 2.09 -5.87
C VAL A 62 16.35 3.60 -6.02
N GLU A 63 16.55 4.29 -4.90
CA GLU A 63 17.05 5.67 -4.83
C GLU A 63 16.33 6.70 -5.72
N GLY A 64 15.02 6.59 -5.90
CA GLY A 64 14.23 7.52 -6.72
C GLY A 64 13.67 6.89 -7.99
N GLU A 65 14.30 5.83 -8.47
CA GLU A 65 14.09 5.31 -9.82
C GLU A 65 13.44 3.92 -9.79
N TYR A 66 12.49 3.71 -10.71
CA TYR A 66 11.96 2.37 -10.98
C TYR A 66 12.92 1.60 -11.85
N ILE A 67 13.02 0.29 -11.61
CA ILE A 67 13.79 -0.64 -12.41
C ILE A 67 12.87 -1.20 -13.52
N PRO A 68 12.96 -0.72 -14.78
CA PRO A 68 11.93 -1.00 -15.80
C PRO A 68 11.75 -2.49 -16.13
N GLU A 69 12.84 -3.25 -16.12
CA GLU A 69 12.87 -4.69 -16.33
C GLU A 69 12.10 -5.44 -15.23
N VAL A 70 12.31 -5.06 -13.97
CA VAL A 70 11.60 -5.64 -12.84
C VAL A 70 10.12 -5.27 -12.88
N ILE A 71 9.78 -4.05 -13.26
CA ILE A 71 8.38 -3.65 -13.46
C ILE A 71 7.71 -4.53 -14.53
N LYS A 72 8.43 -4.85 -15.62
CA LYS A 72 7.93 -5.75 -16.66
C LYS A 72 7.73 -7.18 -16.12
N GLU A 73 8.65 -7.68 -15.30
CA GLU A 73 8.52 -8.98 -14.63
C GLU A 73 7.33 -9.01 -13.68
N ILE A 74 7.12 -7.96 -12.88
CA ILE A 74 5.95 -7.85 -11.99
C ILE A 74 4.66 -7.87 -12.80
N ASN A 75 4.59 -7.12 -13.90
CA ASN A 75 3.42 -7.12 -14.78
C ASN A 75 3.13 -8.53 -15.34
N HIS A 76 4.17 -9.27 -15.74
CA HIS A 76 4.02 -10.65 -16.20
C HIS A 76 3.62 -11.61 -15.07
N PHE A 77 4.19 -11.46 -13.88
CA PHE A 77 3.78 -12.24 -12.71
C PHE A 77 2.29 -12.02 -12.38
N MET A 78 1.80 -10.80 -12.58
CA MET A 78 0.41 -10.40 -12.38
C MET A 78 -0.48 -10.58 -13.61
N ARG A 79 -0.04 -11.31 -14.63
CA ARG A 79 -0.85 -11.58 -15.84
C ARG A 79 -2.13 -12.35 -15.55
N ASP A 80 -3.05 -12.33 -16.51
CA ASP A 80 -4.17 -13.27 -16.46
C ASP A 80 -3.66 -14.67 -16.79
N TRP A 81 -3.46 -15.50 -15.77
CA TRP A 81 -2.91 -16.85 -15.94
C TRP A 81 -3.71 -17.76 -16.89
N ARG A 82 -4.99 -17.45 -17.16
CA ARG A 82 -5.82 -18.27 -18.07
C ARG A 82 -5.58 -17.96 -19.54
N SER A 83 -5.26 -16.71 -19.86
CA SER A 83 -5.06 -16.25 -21.23
C SER A 83 -3.63 -15.81 -21.53
N ASP A 84 -2.78 -15.75 -20.50
CA ASP A 84 -1.41 -15.22 -20.54
C ASP A 84 -1.34 -13.72 -20.90
N ASP A 85 -2.48 -13.02 -20.85
CA ASP A 85 -2.55 -11.60 -21.20
C ASP A 85 -1.88 -10.74 -20.11
N VAL A 86 -0.94 -9.90 -20.54
CA VAL A 86 -0.20 -8.96 -19.68
C VAL A 86 -0.67 -7.54 -19.95
N VAL A 87 -0.80 -6.74 -18.90
CA VAL A 87 -1.04 -5.30 -19.00
C VAL A 87 0.05 -4.55 -18.26
N LYS A 88 0.48 -3.41 -18.82
CA LYS A 88 1.37 -2.48 -18.14
C LYS A 88 0.61 -1.81 -17.00
N MET A 89 0.86 -2.22 -15.76
CA MET A 89 0.33 -1.56 -14.58
C MET A 89 1.12 -0.29 -14.28
N ASP A 90 0.47 0.64 -13.59
CA ASP A 90 1.12 1.82 -13.03
C ASP A 90 2.05 1.39 -11.88
N PRO A 91 3.37 1.70 -11.92
CA PRO A 91 4.30 1.33 -10.86
C PRO A 91 3.89 1.81 -9.46
N ARG A 92 3.10 2.89 -9.36
CA ARG A 92 2.56 3.39 -8.09
C ARG A 92 1.63 2.39 -7.40
N ASN A 93 1.05 1.44 -8.13
CA ASN A 93 0.29 0.35 -7.53
C ASN A 93 1.19 -0.52 -6.64
N PHE A 94 2.41 -0.81 -7.09
CA PHE A 94 3.38 -1.62 -6.34
C PHE A 94 3.90 -0.86 -5.12
N ASP A 95 4.02 0.46 -5.20
CA ASP A 95 4.34 1.31 -4.05
C ASP A 95 3.31 1.22 -2.94
N ILE A 96 2.03 1.25 -3.28
CA ILE A 96 0.95 1.08 -2.31
C ILE A 96 1.04 -0.32 -1.66
N MET A 97 1.33 -1.36 -2.45
CA MET A 97 1.52 -2.71 -1.91
C MET A 97 2.73 -2.78 -0.96
N ALA A 98 3.89 -2.25 -1.37
CA ALA A 98 5.08 -2.24 -0.52
C ALA A 98 4.87 -1.42 0.77
N ALA A 99 4.19 -0.29 0.70
CA ALA A 99 3.84 0.53 1.85
C ALA A 99 2.84 -0.18 2.78
N ALA A 100 1.81 -0.82 2.24
CA ALA A 100 0.85 -1.59 3.02
C ALA A 100 1.51 -2.78 3.73
N HIS A 101 2.43 -3.48 3.05
CA HIS A 101 3.20 -4.59 3.62
C HIS A 101 4.05 -4.12 4.81
N ARG A 102 4.77 -3.00 4.63
CA ARG A 102 5.55 -2.37 5.72
C ARG A 102 4.68 -1.94 6.89
N LEU A 103 3.49 -1.40 6.63
CA LEU A 103 2.57 -0.95 7.67
C LEU A 103 2.03 -2.11 8.52
N MET A 104 1.86 -3.29 7.91
CA MET A 104 1.43 -4.50 8.60
C MET A 104 2.56 -5.15 9.43
N ASP A 105 3.82 -4.77 9.20
CA ASP A 105 5.00 -5.32 9.88
C ASP A 105 5.09 -6.86 9.83
N VAL A 106 4.83 -7.41 8.64
CA VAL A 106 4.81 -8.86 8.38
C VAL A 106 5.95 -9.27 7.47
N ASN A 107 6.33 -10.55 7.52
CA ASN A 107 7.42 -11.09 6.69
C ASN A 107 6.93 -12.06 5.61
N GLU A 108 5.66 -12.43 5.63
CA GLU A 108 5.03 -13.34 4.69
C GLU A 108 4.85 -12.65 3.33
N PRO A 109 5.07 -13.35 2.20
CA PRO A 109 4.78 -12.82 0.87
C PRO A 109 3.27 -12.65 0.67
N TYR A 110 2.88 -11.74 -0.22
CA TYR A 110 1.49 -11.68 -0.66
C TYR A 110 1.09 -12.96 -1.36
N MET A 111 -0.08 -13.51 -1.00
CA MET A 111 -0.74 -14.51 -1.83
C MET A 111 -1.45 -13.82 -2.98
N LEU A 112 -0.95 -13.97 -4.20
CA LEU A 112 -1.57 -13.45 -5.41
C LEU A 112 -2.76 -14.33 -5.79
N LEU A 113 -3.96 -13.88 -5.43
CA LEU A 113 -5.22 -14.53 -5.85
C LEU A 113 -5.54 -14.25 -7.32
N SER A 114 -5.32 -13.00 -7.74
CA SER A 114 -5.42 -12.55 -9.13
C SER A 114 -4.68 -11.24 -9.30
N GLY A 115 -3.96 -11.07 -10.42
CA GLY A 115 -3.51 -9.78 -10.90
C GLY A 115 -4.51 -9.18 -11.89
N TYR A 116 -4.07 -8.93 -13.11
CA TYR A 116 -4.94 -8.59 -14.24
C TYR A 116 -5.88 -9.76 -14.58
N ARG A 117 -7.11 -9.43 -14.99
CA ARG A 117 -8.06 -10.37 -15.58
C ARG A 117 -8.44 -9.83 -16.95
N SER A 118 -8.37 -10.67 -17.97
CA SER A 118 -8.79 -10.27 -19.31
C SER A 118 -10.32 -10.14 -19.38
N PRO A 119 -10.84 -9.31 -20.31
CA PRO A 119 -12.29 -9.24 -20.56
C PRO A 119 -12.91 -10.61 -20.87
N LYS A 120 -12.15 -11.48 -21.57
CA LYS A 120 -12.54 -12.85 -21.88
C LYS A 120 -12.70 -13.69 -20.60
N THR A 121 -11.71 -13.64 -19.71
CA THR A 121 -11.78 -14.33 -18.41
C THR A 121 -12.91 -13.79 -17.54
N ASN A 122 -13.08 -12.47 -17.46
CA ASN A 122 -14.18 -11.88 -16.69
C ASN A 122 -15.55 -12.27 -17.26
N ALA A 123 -15.73 -12.29 -18.58
CA ALA A 123 -16.97 -12.76 -19.21
C ALA A 123 -17.26 -14.23 -18.89
N MET A 124 -16.23 -15.09 -18.98
CA MET A 124 -16.33 -16.50 -18.59
C MET A 124 -16.68 -16.65 -17.10
N LEU A 125 -16.01 -15.93 -16.18
CA LEU A 125 -16.32 -16.03 -14.76
C LEU A 125 -17.73 -15.52 -14.43
N ARG A 126 -18.20 -14.48 -15.15
CA ARG A 126 -19.57 -13.95 -15.04
C ARG A 126 -20.64 -14.92 -15.51
N SER A 127 -20.36 -15.74 -16.53
CA SER A 127 -21.35 -16.74 -16.97
C SER A 127 -21.52 -17.85 -15.94
N HIS A 128 -20.52 -18.09 -15.08
CA HIS A 128 -20.53 -19.11 -14.05
C HIS A 128 -20.87 -18.58 -12.64
N SER A 129 -20.87 -17.25 -12.42
CA SER A 129 -21.09 -16.65 -11.10
C SER A 129 -21.69 -15.25 -11.16
N LYS A 130 -22.56 -14.95 -10.19
CA LYS A 130 -23.12 -13.60 -9.97
C LYS A 130 -22.16 -12.65 -9.24
N GLY A 131 -21.03 -13.14 -8.72
CA GLY A 131 -20.09 -12.37 -7.88
C GLY A 131 -19.07 -11.53 -8.64
N VAL A 132 -19.11 -11.50 -9.97
CA VAL A 132 -18.13 -10.78 -10.79
C VAL A 132 -18.71 -9.46 -11.28
N ALA A 133 -18.02 -8.35 -10.97
CA ALA A 133 -18.47 -7.01 -11.31
C ALA A 133 -18.59 -6.80 -12.82
N LYS A 134 -19.65 -6.11 -13.26
CA LYS A 134 -19.94 -5.87 -14.69
C LYS A 134 -18.90 -4.97 -15.38
N ASN A 135 -18.28 -4.06 -14.63
CA ASN A 135 -17.33 -3.07 -15.14
C ASN A 135 -15.90 -3.31 -14.63
N SER A 136 -15.57 -4.56 -14.28
CA SER A 136 -14.17 -4.94 -14.09
C SER A 136 -13.53 -5.12 -15.46
N LEU A 137 -12.40 -4.46 -15.68
CA LEU A 137 -11.47 -4.85 -16.74
C LEU A 137 -10.97 -6.27 -16.45
#